data_AF-A0A3D9I1P4-F1
#
_entry.id   AF-A0A3D9I1P4-F1
#
_cell.length_a   1.000
_cell.length_b   1.000
_cell.length_c   1.000
_cell.angle_alpha   90.00
_cell.angle_beta   90.00
_cell.angle_gamma   90.00
#
_symmetry.space_group_name_H-M   'P 1'
#
loop_
_entity.id
_entity.type
_entity.pdbx_description
1 polymer ?
#
loop_
_entity_poly.entity_id
_entity_poly.type
_entity_poly.pdbx_seq_one_letter_code
_entity_poly.pdbx_strand_id
1 'polypeptide(L)'
;MKRGTTFFLRLAIVLIGIAVLALCVFLVPEIANYAVELYPDRTYMRSLWYIDMYASAIPFYVALYQALQLLSYIDKNTAFSDLSVRALKNIKNCGIAISVLYALGLPLFYFVADRDDAPGIIVIGMVIVFASLVIAVFAAVLQKLLKEAIDIKSENDLTV
;
A
#
# COMPACT_ATOMS: atom_id res chain seq x y z
N MET A 1 -0.53 6.63 28.13
CA MET A 1 -0.51 5.17 27.82
C MET A 1 0.90 4.62 28.01
N LYS A 2 1.07 3.33 28.35
CA LYS A 2 2.40 2.71 28.57
C LYS A 2 3.22 2.81 27.26
N ARG A 3 4.41 3.41 27.31
CA ARG A 3 5.40 3.39 26.22
C ARG A 3 5.68 1.92 25.88
N GLY A 4 5.24 1.43 24.72
CA GLY A 4 5.45 0.03 24.31
C GLY A 4 4.24 -0.68 23.68
N THR A 5 3.03 -0.12 23.77
CA THR A 5 1.81 -0.78 23.24
C THR A 5 1.86 -1.00 21.72
N THR A 6 2.64 -0.19 20.98
CA THR A 6 2.74 -0.26 19.52
C THR A 6 3.96 -1.03 19.00
N PHE A 7 4.84 -1.52 19.89
CA PHE A 7 6.11 -2.12 19.49
C PHE A 7 5.93 -3.32 18.56
N PHE A 8 4.96 -4.19 18.86
CA PHE A 8 4.63 -5.34 18.03
C PHE A 8 4.19 -4.92 16.62
N LEU A 9 3.31 -3.93 16.49
CA LEU A 9 2.86 -3.43 15.20
C LEU A 9 4.00 -2.77 14.41
N ARG A 10 4.87 -2.02 15.10
CA ARG A 10 6.05 -1.41 14.47
C ARG A 10 6.99 -2.48 13.91
N LEU A 11 7.24 -3.54 14.66
CA LEU A 11 8.06 -4.67 14.19
C LEU A 11 7.41 -5.35 12.99
N ALA A 12 6.10 -5.61 13.04
CA ALA A 12 5.36 -6.20 11.92
C ALA A 12 5.48 -5.35 10.64
N ILE A 13 5.34 -4.02 10.74
CA ILE A 13 5.49 -3.11 9.60
C ILE A 13 6.90 -3.19 9.00
N VAL A 14 7.94 -3.23 9.83
CA VAL A 14 9.33 -3.34 9.36
C VAL A 14 9.56 -4.68 8.67
N LEU A 15 9.07 -5.78 9.24
CA LEU A 15 9.19 -7.12 8.63
C LEU A 15 8.47 -7.20 7.28
N ILE A 16 7.27 -6.64 7.18
CA ILE A 16 6.52 -6.53 5.92
C ILE A 16 7.31 -5.71 4.89
N GLY A 17 7.89 -4.57 5.30
CA GLY A 17 8.73 -3.76 4.44
C GLY A 17 9.95 -4.50 3.91
N ILE A 18 10.65 -5.25 4.77
CA ILE A 18 11.81 -6.06 4.37
C ILE A 18 11.39 -7.19 3.41
N ALA A 19 10.29 -7.88 3.71
CA ALA A 19 9.79 -8.95 2.85
C ALA A 19 9.46 -8.44 1.45
N VAL A 20 8.74 -7.31 1.34
CA VAL A 20 8.44 -6.70 0.05
C VAL A 20 9.69 -6.19 -0.65
N LEU A 21 10.69 -5.67 0.09
CA LEU A 21 11.97 -5.28 -0.51
C LEU A 21 12.68 -6.47 -1.13
N ALA A 22 12.70 -7.62 -0.45
CA ALA A 22 13.28 -8.84 -0.97
C ALA A 22 12.56 -9.30 -2.25
N LEU A 23 11.22 -9.24 -2.27
CA LEU A 23 10.45 -9.53 -3.49
C LEU A 23 10.78 -8.56 -4.62
N CYS A 24 10.93 -7.25 -4.34
CA CYS A 24 11.33 -6.27 -5.33
C CYS A 24 12.73 -6.53 -5.90
N VAL A 25 13.69 -6.97 -5.07
CA VAL A 25 15.09 -7.18 -5.50
C VAL A 25 15.28 -8.51 -6.23
N PHE A 26 14.66 -9.59 -5.74
CA PHE A 26 14.89 -10.94 -6.28
C PHE A 26 13.80 -11.39 -7.25
N LEU A 27 12.53 -11.19 -6.91
CA LEU A 27 11.41 -11.76 -7.68
C LEU A 27 11.02 -10.89 -8.89
N VAL A 28 11.01 -9.57 -8.75
CA VAL A 28 10.60 -8.67 -9.86
C VAL A 28 11.51 -8.81 -11.10
N PRO A 29 12.85 -8.89 -10.97
CA PRO A 29 13.71 -9.15 -12.13
C PRO A 29 13.44 -10.50 -12.79
N GLU A 30 13.17 -11.55 -12.02
CA GLU A 30 12.82 -12.87 -12.55
C GLU A 30 11.52 -12.82 -13.36
N ILE A 31 10.46 -12.19 -12.83
CA ILE A 31 9.20 -12.01 -13.55
C ILE A 31 9.40 -11.20 -14.83
N ALA A 32 10.17 -10.11 -14.77
CA ALA A 32 10.41 -9.26 -15.92
C ALA A 32 11.23 -9.96 -17.01
N ASN A 33 12.15 -10.85 -16.64
CA ASN A 33 12.89 -11.69 -17.57
C ASN A 33 12.00 -12.77 -18.19
N TYR A 34 11.21 -13.45 -17.37
CA TYR A 34 10.26 -14.46 -17.80
C TYR A 34 9.25 -13.92 -18.81
N ALA A 35 8.74 -12.70 -18.59
CA ALA A 35 7.84 -12.04 -19.53
C ALA A 35 8.45 -11.79 -20.92
N VAL A 36 9.78 -11.59 -21.01
CA VAL A 36 10.49 -11.45 -22.30
C VAL A 36 10.68 -12.80 -22.97
N GLU A 37 10.92 -13.86 -22.20
CA GLU A 37 11.02 -15.22 -22.77
C GLU A 37 9.68 -15.66 -23.39
N LEU A 38 8.57 -15.31 -22.76
CA LEU A 38 7.21 -15.54 -23.29
C LEU A 38 6.90 -14.70 -24.54
N TYR A 39 7.51 -13.53 -24.67
CA TYR A 39 7.32 -12.61 -25.79
C TYR A 39 8.65 -12.03 -26.31
N PRO A 40 9.45 -12.83 -27.05
CA PRO A 40 10.79 -12.44 -27.48
C PRO A 40 10.81 -11.17 -28.35
N ASP A 41 9.76 -10.98 -29.15
CA ASP A 41 9.62 -9.83 -30.05
C ASP A 41 9.14 -8.54 -29.34
N ARG A 42 8.81 -8.62 -28.04
CA ARG A 42 8.28 -7.48 -27.26
C ARG A 42 9.21 -7.14 -26.11
N THR A 43 10.39 -6.62 -26.45
CA THR A 43 11.41 -6.16 -25.50
C THR A 43 10.88 -5.11 -24.50
N TYR A 44 9.84 -4.36 -24.86
CA TYR A 44 9.19 -3.40 -23.96
C TYR A 44 8.44 -4.06 -22.80
N MET A 45 8.08 -5.35 -22.85
CA MET A 45 7.38 -6.04 -21.75
C MET A 45 8.21 -6.04 -20.46
N ARG A 46 9.53 -6.19 -20.56
CA ARG A 46 10.43 -6.05 -19.40
C ARG A 46 10.25 -4.69 -18.72
N SER A 47 10.25 -3.62 -19.52
CA SER A 47 10.11 -2.25 -19.02
C SER A 47 8.75 -2.04 -18.36
N LEU A 48 7.67 -2.57 -18.97
CA LEU A 48 6.32 -2.47 -18.40
C LEU A 48 6.21 -3.17 -17.04
N TRP A 49 6.77 -4.38 -16.89
CA TRP A 49 6.78 -5.08 -15.60
C TRP A 49 7.57 -4.33 -14.54
N TYR A 50 8.72 -3.76 -14.90
CA TYR A 50 9.48 -2.93 -13.97
C TYR A 50 8.74 -1.66 -13.58
N ILE A 51 8.13 -0.97 -14.54
CA ILE A 51 7.35 0.23 -14.26
C ILE A 51 6.19 -0.10 -13.33
N ASP A 52 5.40 -1.13 -13.61
CA ASP A 52 4.21 -1.47 -12.81
C ASP A 52 4.59 -1.86 -11.36
N MET A 53 5.58 -2.75 -11.21
CA MET A 53 6.01 -3.25 -9.89
C MET A 53 6.76 -2.19 -9.06
N TYR A 54 7.69 -1.46 -9.66
CA TYR A 54 8.45 -0.46 -8.91
C TYR A 54 7.66 0.84 -8.71
N ALA A 55 6.78 1.23 -9.63
CA ALA A 55 5.90 2.39 -9.41
C ALA A 55 4.92 2.13 -8.27
N SER A 56 4.42 0.90 -8.12
CA SER A 56 3.51 0.53 -7.01
C SER A 56 4.24 0.33 -5.68
N ALA A 57 5.53 -0.01 -5.70
CA ALA A 57 6.35 -0.05 -4.49
C ALA A 57 6.46 1.32 -3.79
N ILE A 58 6.49 2.42 -4.55
CA ILE A 58 6.58 3.78 -4.00
C ILE A 58 5.42 4.10 -3.03
N PRO A 59 4.13 4.09 -3.46
CA PRO A 59 3.01 4.32 -2.56
C PRO A 59 2.92 3.28 -1.44
N PHE A 60 3.37 2.04 -1.67
CA PHE A 60 3.43 1.03 -0.62
C PHE A 60 4.37 1.45 0.54
N TYR A 61 5.61 1.83 0.24
CA TYR A 61 6.55 2.29 1.28
C TYR A 61 6.12 3.61 1.93
N VAL A 62 5.48 4.51 1.17
CA VAL A 62 4.88 5.71 1.74
C VAL A 62 3.78 5.34 2.74
N ALA A 63 2.91 4.37 2.42
CA ALA A 63 1.88 3.91 3.35
C ALA A 63 2.48 3.31 4.63
N LEU A 64 3.54 2.48 4.53
CA LEU A 64 4.25 1.94 5.70
C LEU A 64 4.84 3.04 6.57
N TYR A 65 5.47 4.05 5.96
CA TYR A 65 6.00 5.20 6.68
C TYR A 65 4.90 5.96 7.44
N GLN A 66 3.74 6.20 6.80
CA GLN A 66 2.62 6.85 7.45
C GLN A 66 2.02 6.02 8.59
N ALA A 67 1.99 4.68 8.45
CA ALA A 67 1.58 3.79 9.52
C ALA A 67 2.54 3.89 10.72
N LEU A 68 3.85 3.95 10.50
CA LEU A 68 4.84 4.17 11.56
C LEU A 68 4.66 5.52 12.26
N GLN A 69 4.34 6.58 11.51
CA GLN A 69 4.02 7.89 12.08
C GLN A 69 2.76 7.84 12.95
N LEU A 70 1.69 7.17 12.50
CA LEU A 70 0.48 6.98 13.31
C LEU A 70 0.79 6.27 14.64
N LEU A 71 1.58 5.19 14.61
CA LEU A 71 2.00 4.51 15.84
C LEU A 71 2.81 5.45 16.76
N SER A 72 3.67 6.29 16.19
CA SER A 72 4.42 7.31 16.95
C SER A 72 3.50 8.34 17.61
N TYR A 73 2.43 8.78 16.92
CA TYR A 73 1.45 9.70 17.49
C TYR A 73 0.65 9.04 18.63
N ILE A 74 0.34 7.76 18.51
CA ILE A 74 -0.30 6.98 19.60
C ILE A 74 0.62 6.90 20.82
N ASP A 75 1.89 6.56 20.64
CA ASP A 75 2.85 6.48 21.75
C ASP A 75 3.05 7.83 22.46
N LYS A 76 2.99 8.93 21.70
CA LYS A 76 3.10 10.31 22.22
C LYS A 76 1.80 10.84 22.81
N ASN A 77 0.71 10.06 22.80
CA ASN A 77 -0.66 10.49 23.17
C ASN A 77 -1.18 11.69 22.35
N THR A 78 -0.69 11.86 21.12
CA THR A 78 -1.13 12.90 20.16
C THR A 78 -1.94 12.30 19.00
N ALA A 79 -2.56 11.14 19.23
CA ALA A 79 -3.33 10.41 18.20
C ALA A 79 -4.53 11.22 17.68
N PHE A 80 -5.20 11.98 18.54
CA PHE A 80 -6.28 12.91 18.16
C PHE A 80 -5.69 14.25 17.73
N SER A 81 -5.05 14.27 16.56
CA SER A 81 -4.49 15.48 15.96
C SER A 81 -4.68 15.48 14.45
N ASP A 82 -4.66 16.68 13.85
CA ASP A 82 -4.72 16.82 12.38
C ASP A 82 -3.53 16.12 11.68
N LEU A 83 -2.41 15.90 12.38
CA LEU A 83 -1.29 15.10 11.87
C LEU A 83 -1.70 13.65 11.62
N SER A 84 -2.44 13.04 12.55
CA SER A 84 -2.96 11.68 12.38
C SER A 84 -3.99 11.60 11.25
N VAL A 85 -4.86 12.61 11.13
CA VAL A 85 -5.81 12.71 10.00
C VAL A 85 -5.07 12.79 8.67
N ARG A 86 -3.98 13.57 8.60
CA ARG A 86 -3.15 13.69 7.40
C ARG A 86 -2.42 12.38 7.08
N ALA A 87 -1.93 11.67 8.09
CA ALA A 87 -1.31 10.35 7.88
C ALA A 87 -2.33 9.34 7.31
N LEU A 88 -3.55 9.27 7.85
CA LEU A 88 -4.63 8.43 7.31
C LEU A 88 -5.03 8.83 5.89
N LYS A 89 -5.11 10.14 5.59
CA LYS A 89 -5.35 10.64 4.23
C LYS A 89 -4.28 10.16 3.25
N ASN A 90 -3.01 10.16 3.67
CA ASN A 90 -1.91 9.69 2.84
C ASN A 90 -1.97 8.17 2.64
N ILE A 91 -2.28 7.38 3.68
CA ILE A 91 -2.47 5.92 3.55
C ILE A 91 -3.60 5.61 2.57
N LYS A 92 -4.74 6.31 2.69
CA LYS A 92 -5.85 6.19 1.73
C LYS A 92 -5.38 6.43 0.30
N ASN A 93 -4.71 7.56 0.06
CA ASN A 93 -4.23 7.91 -1.27
C ASN A 93 -3.22 6.89 -1.82
N CYS A 94 -2.38 6.31 -0.96
CA CYS A 94 -1.47 5.22 -1.35
C CYS A 94 -2.23 3.96 -1.76
N GLY A 95 -3.26 3.57 -1.00
CA GLY A 95 -4.12 2.43 -1.36
C GLY A 95 -4.83 2.64 -2.71
N ILE A 96 -5.35 3.85 -2.96
CA ILE A 96 -5.93 4.21 -4.27
C ILE A 96 -4.88 4.14 -5.38
N ALA A 97 -3.69 4.69 -5.16
CA ALA A 97 -2.63 4.68 -6.16
C ALA A 97 -2.20 3.26 -6.52
N ILE A 98 -2.02 2.37 -5.54
CA ILE A 98 -1.70 0.95 -5.78
C ILE A 98 -2.83 0.27 -6.55
N SER A 99 -4.08 0.49 -6.14
CA SER A 99 -5.25 -0.09 -6.81
C SER A 99 -5.33 0.33 -8.27
N VAL A 100 -5.14 1.62 -8.57
CA VAL A 100 -5.15 2.15 -9.94
C VAL A 100 -3.97 1.62 -10.75
N LEU A 101 -2.76 1.59 -10.21
CA LEU A 101 -1.57 1.08 -10.90
C LEU A 101 -1.79 -0.39 -11.30
N TYR A 102 -2.13 -1.26 -10.36
CA TYR A 102 -2.36 -2.67 -10.67
C TYR A 102 -3.59 -2.88 -11.56
N ALA A 103 -4.64 -2.07 -11.45
CA ALA A 103 -5.80 -2.16 -12.34
C ALA A 103 -5.43 -1.81 -13.80
N LEU A 104 -4.57 -0.80 -14.00
CA LEU A 104 -4.00 -0.47 -15.30
C LEU A 104 -2.96 -1.51 -15.76
N GLY A 105 -2.31 -2.19 -14.82
CA GLY A 105 -1.39 -3.30 -15.05
C GLY A 105 -2.10 -4.61 -15.42
N LEU A 106 -3.38 -4.83 -15.06
CA LEU A 106 -4.09 -6.09 -15.31
C LEU A 106 -4.02 -6.62 -16.76
N PRO A 107 -4.08 -5.80 -17.83
CA PRO A 107 -3.84 -6.27 -19.20
C PRO A 107 -2.47 -6.94 -19.39
N LEU A 108 -1.42 -6.44 -18.71
CA LEU A 108 -0.09 -7.05 -18.72
C LEU A 108 -0.10 -8.44 -18.06
N PHE A 109 -0.81 -8.58 -16.92
CA PHE A 109 -1.00 -9.87 -16.25
C PHE A 109 -1.80 -10.83 -17.11
N TYR A 110 -2.83 -10.35 -17.81
CA TYR A 110 -3.62 -11.16 -18.73
C TYR A 110 -2.78 -11.73 -19.87
N PHE A 111 -1.94 -10.92 -20.50
CA PHE A 111 -1.08 -11.39 -21.60
C PHE A 111 -0.13 -12.50 -21.14
N VAL A 112 0.50 -12.35 -19.97
CA VAL A 112 1.37 -13.39 -19.43
C VAL A 112 0.56 -14.64 -19.04
N ALA A 113 -0.60 -14.47 -18.40
CA ALA A 113 -1.47 -15.58 -17.99
C ALA A 113 -1.96 -16.41 -19.18
N ASP A 114 -2.36 -15.76 -20.28
CA ASP A 114 -2.85 -16.42 -21.49
C ASP A 114 -1.71 -17.13 -22.23
N ARG A 115 -0.54 -16.50 -22.31
CA ARG A 115 0.62 -17.06 -23.04
C ARG A 115 1.22 -18.28 -22.37
N ASP A 116 1.20 -18.30 -21.05
CA ASP A 116 1.79 -19.33 -20.20
C ASP A 116 0.76 -20.40 -19.74
N ASP A 117 -0.48 -20.31 -20.23
CA ASP A 117 -1.61 -21.16 -19.80
C ASP A 117 -1.77 -21.19 -18.26
N ALA A 118 -1.52 -20.03 -17.62
CA ALA A 118 -1.45 -19.85 -16.18
C ALA A 118 -2.47 -18.80 -15.69
N PRO A 119 -3.78 -19.12 -15.68
CA PRO A 119 -4.83 -18.18 -15.30
C PRO A 119 -4.75 -17.68 -13.85
N GLY A 120 -3.93 -18.31 -12.99
CA GLY A 120 -3.70 -17.83 -11.62
C GLY A 120 -3.05 -16.43 -11.56
N ILE A 121 -2.29 -16.04 -12.58
CA ILE A 121 -1.53 -14.78 -12.58
C ILE A 121 -2.46 -13.56 -12.55
N ILE A 122 -3.55 -13.57 -13.34
CA ILE A 122 -4.52 -12.47 -13.33
C ILE A 122 -5.25 -12.36 -11.99
N VAL A 123 -5.50 -13.50 -11.32
CA VAL A 123 -6.14 -13.52 -10.00
C VAL A 123 -5.27 -12.85 -8.95
N ILE A 124 -3.94 -13.05 -9.00
CA ILE A 124 -3.00 -12.36 -8.11
C ILE A 124 -3.12 -10.84 -8.28
N GLY A 125 -3.12 -10.34 -9.53
CA GLY A 125 -3.31 -8.92 -9.81
C GLY A 125 -4.63 -8.39 -9.27
N MET A 126 -5.74 -9.12 -9.48
CA MET A 126 -7.07 -8.75 -8.96
C MET A 126 -7.11 -8.70 -7.42
N VAL A 127 -6.47 -9.65 -6.75
CA VAL A 127 -6.38 -9.66 -5.28
C VAL A 127 -5.64 -8.43 -4.77
N ILE A 128 -4.55 -8.01 -5.42
CA ILE A 128 -3.80 -6.82 -5.04
C ILE A 128 -4.64 -5.55 -5.22
N VAL A 129 -5.36 -5.43 -6.35
CA VAL A 129 -6.30 -4.32 -6.60
C VAL A 129 -7.38 -4.26 -5.52
N PHE A 130 -7.99 -5.39 -5.18
CA PHE A 130 -9.07 -5.45 -4.20
C PHE A 130 -8.57 -5.17 -2.78
N ALA A 131 -7.44 -5.77 -2.37
CA ALA A 131 -6.86 -5.56 -1.06
C ALA A 131 -6.45 -4.08 -0.85
N SER A 132 -5.84 -3.45 -1.85
CA SER A 132 -5.46 -2.03 -1.78
C SER A 132 -6.68 -1.10 -1.74
N LEU A 133 -7.76 -1.43 -2.45
CA LEU A 133 -9.04 -0.73 -2.37
C LEU A 133 -9.65 -0.83 -0.97
N VAL A 134 -9.67 -2.03 -0.37
CA VAL A 134 -10.17 -2.25 1.00
C VAL A 134 -9.40 -1.40 2.00
N ILE A 135 -8.06 -1.39 1.90
CA ILE A 135 -7.20 -0.54 2.75
C ILE A 135 -7.54 0.94 2.56
N ALA A 136 -7.74 1.39 1.32
CA ALA A 136 -8.10 2.78 1.04
C ALA A 136 -9.44 3.18 1.65
N VAL A 137 -10.48 2.35 1.47
CA VAL A 137 -11.82 2.59 2.04
C VAL A 137 -11.75 2.60 3.57
N PHE A 138 -11.06 1.64 4.17
CA PHE A 138 -10.89 1.58 5.62
C PHE A 138 -10.17 2.81 6.16
N ALA A 139 -9.07 3.23 5.52
CA ALA A 139 -8.35 4.45 5.88
C ALA A 139 -9.21 5.70 5.72
N ALA A 140 -10.09 5.76 4.71
CA ALA A 140 -11.03 6.86 4.52
C ALA A 140 -12.07 6.95 5.65
N VAL A 141 -12.61 5.81 6.08
CA VAL A 141 -13.55 5.72 7.21
C VAL A 141 -12.86 6.19 8.49
N LEU A 142 -11.67 5.66 8.79
CA LEU A 142 -10.90 6.10 9.97
C LEU A 142 -10.52 7.59 9.90
N GLN A 143 -10.16 8.09 8.71
CA GLN A 143 -9.85 9.51 8.51
C GLN A 143 -11.04 10.39 8.90
N LYS A 144 -12.26 10.03 8.47
CA LYS A 144 -13.49 10.77 8.78
C LYS A 144 -13.82 10.70 10.27
N LEU A 145 -13.85 9.50 10.85
CA LEU A 145 -14.17 9.29 12.27
C LEU A 145 -13.19 10.02 13.19
N LEU A 146 -11.89 9.97 12.87
CA LEU A 146 -10.88 10.66 13.67
C LEU A 146 -11.05 12.18 13.58
N LYS A 147 -11.43 12.71 12.42
CA LYS A 147 -11.67 14.15 12.26
C LYS A 147 -12.89 14.60 13.09
N GLU A 148 -14.00 13.86 13.01
CA GLU A 148 -15.19 14.11 13.83
C GLU A 148 -14.86 14.08 15.34
N ALA A 149 -14.06 13.10 15.78
CA ALA A 149 -13.64 13.01 17.17
C ALA A 149 -12.75 14.18 17.63
N ILE A 150 -11.90 14.70 16.75
CA ILE A 150 -11.08 15.89 17.03
C ILE A 150 -11.98 17.12 17.16
N ASP A 151 -12.93 17.30 16.26
CA ASP A 151 -13.81 18.46 16.23
C ASP A 151 -14.71 18.49 17.50
N ILE A 152 -15.27 17.34 17.90
CA ILE A 152 -16.02 17.19 19.18
C ILE A 152 -15.16 17.54 20.38
N LYS A 153 -13.91 17.05 20.42
CA LYS A 153 -13.00 17.35 21.52
C LYS A 153 -12.70 18.85 21.60
N SER A 154 -12.49 19.51 20.45
CA SER A 154 -12.22 20.94 20.40
C SER A 154 -13.40 21.79 20.88
N GLU A 155 -14.63 21.38 20.57
CA GLU A 155 -15.84 22.06 21.05
C GLU A 155 -16.00 21.93 22.57
N ASN A 156 -15.74 20.74 23.11
CA ASN A 156 -15.79 20.51 24.56
C ASN A 156 -14.69 21.29 25.31
N ASP A 157 -13.49 21.41 24.74
CA ASP A 157 -12.39 22.21 25.32
C ASP A 157 -12.67 23.73 25.28
N LEU A 158 -13.59 24.20 24.43
CA LEU A 158 -13.96 25.63 24.30
C LEU A 158 -15.17 26.06 25.16
N THR A 159 -15.94 25.11 25.68
CA THR A 159 -17.19 25.36 26.42
C THR A 159 -17.05 25.22 27.94
N VAL A 160 -15.91 24.71 28.42
CA VAL A 160 -15.57 24.54 29.85
C VAL A 160 -14.68 25.67 30.34
#